data_AF-A0A553PRW9-F1
#
_entry.id   AF-A0A553PRW9-F1
#
_cell.length_a   1.000
_cell.length_b   1.000
_cell.length_c   1.000
_cell.angle_alpha   90.00
_cell.angle_beta   90.00
_cell.angle_gamma   90.00
#
_symmetry.space_group_name_H-M   'P 1'
#
loop_
_entity.id
_entity.type
_entity.pdbx_description
1 polymer ?
#
loop_
_entity_poly.entity_id
_entity_poly.type
_entity_poly.pdbx_seq_one_letter_code
_entity_poly.pdbx_strand_id
1 'polypeptide(L)'
;MNNDIQTMIGTCETWCQIYRASQHAEPLIQVEDVSSPIEQVGIDLFKHGGKHLVVMVDRFSGWPFCAQLPNLTTTAVPLFLYDGTTGLTRSEWIMAAPYFNTVDF
;
A
#
# COMPACT_ATOMS: atom_id res chain seq x y z
N MET A 1 -7.54 -37.30 -19.72
CA MET A 1 -8.66 -36.39 -19.41
C MET A 1 -8.21 -35.02 -18.90
N ASN A 2 -7.58 -34.87 -17.73
CA ASN A 2 -7.15 -33.53 -17.30
C ASN A 2 -6.10 -32.89 -18.23
N ASN A 3 -5.16 -33.67 -18.77
CA ASN A 3 -4.16 -33.15 -19.70
C ASN A 3 -4.76 -32.69 -21.03
N ASP A 4 -5.76 -33.39 -21.56
CA ASP A 4 -6.39 -33.04 -22.84
C ASP A 4 -7.13 -31.70 -22.76
N ILE A 5 -7.77 -31.42 -21.63
CA ILE A 5 -8.42 -30.13 -21.34
C ILE A 5 -7.38 -29.02 -21.23
N GLN A 6 -6.26 -29.27 -20.54
CA GLN A 6 -5.16 -28.29 -20.42
C GLN A 6 -4.54 -27.97 -21.78
N THR A 7 -4.34 -28.99 -22.62
CA THR A 7 -3.84 -28.81 -23.99
C THR A 7 -4.83 -28.01 -24.83
N MET A 8 -6.12 -28.34 -24.80
CA MET A 8 -7.16 -27.61 -25.53
C MET A 8 -7.24 -26.13 -25.14
N ILE A 9 -7.16 -25.83 -23.83
CA ILE A 9 -7.13 -24.44 -23.33
C ILE A 9 -5.81 -23.76 -23.74
N GLY A 10 -4.70 -24.48 -23.69
CA GLY A 10 -3.37 -24.01 -24.07
C GLY A 10 -3.23 -23.65 -25.55
N THR A 11 -3.92 -24.36 -26.43
CA THR A 11 -3.88 -24.16 -27.89
C THR A 11 -5.02 -23.28 -28.42
N CYS A 12 -5.91 -22.78 -27.55
CA CYS A 12 -7.03 -21.93 -27.98
C CYS A 12 -6.51 -20.58 -28.50
N GLU A 13 -6.76 -20.29 -29.77
CA GLU A 13 -6.32 -19.07 -30.43
C GLU A 13 -7.02 -17.84 -29.80
N THR A 14 -6.20 -16.96 -29.24
CA THR A 14 -6.50 -15.63 -28.70
C THR A 14 -7.39 -15.55 -27.45
N TRP A 15 -8.63 -16.04 -27.45
CA TRP A 15 -9.59 -15.71 -26.40
C TRP A 15 -9.23 -16.26 -25.02
N CYS A 16 -8.91 -17.55 -24.91
CA CYS A 16 -8.60 -18.15 -23.61
C CYS A 16 -7.26 -17.69 -23.04
N GLN A 17 -6.30 -17.28 -23.87
CA GLN A 17 -4.99 -16.82 -23.40
C GLN A 17 -4.98 -15.34 -23.02
N ILE A 18 -5.72 -14.48 -23.73
CA ILE A 18 -5.79 -13.03 -23.44
C ILE A 18 -6.45 -12.76 -22.08
N TYR A 19 -7.51 -13.48 -21.75
CA TYR A 19 -8.24 -13.29 -20.49
C TYR A 19 -7.82 -14.28 -19.40
N ARG A 20 -6.75 -15.05 -19.65
CA ARG A 20 -6.22 -15.96 -18.63
C ARG A 20 -5.62 -15.12 -17.51
N ALA A 21 -5.98 -15.45 -16.27
CA ALA A 21 -5.24 -14.97 -15.12
C ALA A 21 -3.78 -15.48 -15.24
N SER A 22 -2.88 -14.59 -15.64
CA SER A 22 -1.46 -14.87 -15.85
C SER A 22 -0.59 -14.38 -14.68
N GLN A 23 -1.19 -13.60 -13.78
CA GLN A 23 -0.49 -13.02 -12.66
C GLN A 23 -0.28 -14.11 -11.60
N HIS A 24 0.95 -14.63 -11.57
CA HIS A 24 1.41 -15.41 -10.43
C HIS A 24 1.37 -14.53 -9.19
N ALA A 25 0.94 -15.10 -8.06
CA ALA A 25 1.04 -14.42 -6.77
C ALA A 25 2.50 -14.01 -6.57
N GLU A 26 2.72 -12.72 -6.34
CA GLU A 26 4.06 -12.20 -6.06
C GLU A 26 4.59 -12.88 -4.78
N PRO A 27 5.88 -13.27 -4.74
CA PRO A 27 6.47 -13.79 -3.52
C PRO A 27 6.30 -12.79 -2.38
N LEU A 28 5.93 -13.29 -1.19
CA LEU A 28 5.91 -12.46 0.00
C LEU A 28 7.33 -11.97 0.31
N ILE A 29 7.54 -10.67 0.19
CA ILE A 29 8.79 -10.03 0.58
C ILE A 29 8.81 -9.95 2.10
N GLN A 30 9.78 -10.59 2.73
CA GLN A 30 10.07 -10.33 4.14
C GLN A 30 10.72 -8.96 4.26
N VAL A 31 10.00 -8.03 4.85
CA VAL A 31 10.51 -6.68 5.11
C VAL A 31 11.42 -6.74 6.34
N GLU A 32 12.59 -6.08 6.27
CA GLU A 32 13.64 -6.11 7.30
C GLU A 32 13.13 -5.77 8.71
N ASP A 33 13.78 -6.27 9.75
CA ASP A 33 13.44 -5.93 11.13
C ASP A 33 13.74 -4.45 11.40
N VAL A 34 12.79 -3.76 12.03
CA VAL A 34 12.91 -2.33 12.37
C VAL A 34 13.59 -2.19 13.72
N SER A 35 14.59 -1.32 13.83
CA SER A 35 15.45 -1.21 15.02
C SER A 35 15.01 -0.12 16.00
N SER A 36 14.21 0.83 15.53
CA SER A 36 13.82 2.01 16.30
C SER A 36 12.41 2.50 15.96
N PRO A 37 11.73 3.20 16.90
CA PRO A 37 10.41 3.76 16.66
C PRO A 37 10.38 4.66 15.43
N ILE A 38 9.33 4.52 14.61
CA ILE A 38 8.99 5.40 13.49
C ILE A 38 10.00 5.31 12.31
N GLU A 39 11.00 4.43 12.40
CA GLU A 39 11.97 4.17 11.33
C GLU A 39 11.28 3.67 10.04
N GLN A 40 10.23 2.85 10.19
CA GLN A 40 9.34 2.48 9.11
C GLN A 40 7.90 2.61 9.57
N VAL A 41 7.07 3.20 8.70
CA VAL A 41 5.64 3.36 8.97
C VAL A 41 4.82 2.89 7.78
N GLY A 42 3.70 2.22 8.07
CA GLY A 42 2.67 1.93 7.09
C GLY A 42 1.62 3.02 7.11
N ILE A 43 1.27 3.58 5.96
CA ILE A 43 0.24 4.62 5.86
C ILE A 43 -0.79 4.21 4.83
N ASP A 44 -2.06 4.41 5.17
CA ASP A 44 -3.15 4.22 4.23
C ASP A 44 -4.30 5.20 4.46
N LEU A 45 -5.11 5.36 3.41
CA LEU A 45 -6.33 6.16 3.38
C LEU A 45 -7.53 5.25 3.52
N PHE A 46 -8.44 5.58 4.43
CA PHE A 46 -9.69 4.85 4.59
C PHE A 46 -10.88 5.79 4.64
N LYS A 47 -12.05 5.23 4.31
CA LYS A 47 -13.32 5.95 4.33
C LYS A 47 -14.28 5.26 5.27
N HIS A 48 -14.80 5.99 6.25
CA HIS A 48 -15.79 5.49 7.19
C HIS A 48 -16.81 6.59 7.53
N GLY A 49 -18.10 6.26 7.51
CA GLY A 49 -19.16 7.20 7.89
C GLY A 49 -19.17 8.50 7.07
N GLY A 50 -18.80 8.45 5.79
CA GLY A 50 -18.71 9.64 4.92
C GLY A 50 -17.48 10.52 5.16
N LYS A 51 -16.58 10.14 6.07
CA LYS A 51 -15.34 10.86 6.37
C LYS A 51 -14.15 10.16 5.72
N HIS A 52 -13.20 10.96 5.25
CA HIS A 52 -11.89 10.50 4.82
C HIS A 52 -10.94 10.55 6.00
N LEU A 53 -10.17 9.49 6.19
CA LEU A 53 -9.28 9.34 7.32
C LEU A 53 -7.94 8.79 6.81
N VAL A 54 -6.87 9.18 7.48
CA VAL A 54 -5.53 8.63 7.29
C VAL A 54 -5.14 7.86 8.54
N VAL A 55 -4.64 6.63 8.37
CA VAL A 55 -3.95 5.89 9.43
C VAL A 55 -2.49 5.81 9.09
N MET A 56 -1.65 6.08 10.08
CA MET A 56 -0.25 5.72 10.08
C MET A 56 0.01 4.72 11.20
N VAL A 57 0.76 3.67 10.94
CA VAL A 57 1.15 2.68 11.95
C VAL A 57 2.66 2.62 12.00
N ASP A 58 3.23 2.87 13.18
CA ASP A 58 4.64 2.61 13.44
C ASP A 58 4.92 1.11 13.39
N ARG A 59 5.84 0.68 12.53
CA ARG A 59 6.15 -0.75 12.36
C ARG A 59 6.96 -1.31 13.52
N PHE A 60 7.70 -0.48 14.25
CA PHE A 60 8.48 -0.91 15.41
C PHE A 60 7.57 -1.28 16.59
N SER A 61 6.66 -0.38 16.98
CA SER A 61 5.79 -0.57 18.13
C SER A 61 4.39 -1.11 17.80
N GLY A 62 3.97 -1.03 16.54
CA GLY A 62 2.58 -1.26 16.12
C GLY A 62 1.63 -0.12 16.51
N TRP A 63 2.14 1.03 16.98
CA TRP A 63 1.31 2.13 17.46
C TRP A 63 0.58 2.87 16.32
N PRO A 64 -0.76 2.97 16.36
CA PRO A 64 -1.52 3.66 15.33
C PRO A 64 -1.72 5.16 15.62
N PHE A 65 -1.61 5.97 14.57
CA PHE A 65 -1.98 7.38 14.53
C PHE A 65 -3.10 7.56 13.51
N CYS A 66 -4.19 8.20 13.91
CA CYS A 66 -5.36 8.38 13.06
C CYS A 66 -5.77 9.85 13.01
N ALA A 67 -6.04 10.36 11.82
CA ALA A 67 -6.62 11.69 11.65
C ALA A 67 -7.69 11.72 10.56
N GLN A 68 -8.65 12.63 10.72
CA GLN A 68 -9.64 12.92 9.69
C GLN A 68 -9.04 13.91 8.69
N LEU A 69 -9.11 13.57 7.41
CA LEU A 69 -8.72 14.47 6.33
C LEU A 69 -9.92 15.31 5.89
N PRO A 70 -9.73 16.63 5.68
CA PRO A 70 -10.79 17.49 5.13
C PRO A 70 -11.09 17.18 3.66
N ASN A 71 -10.10 16.67 2.92
CA ASN A 71 -10.20 16.27 1.52
C ASN A 71 -9.13 15.20 1.19
N LEU A 72 -9.19 14.63 -0.01
CA LEU A 72 -8.23 13.61 -0.48
C LEU A 72 -7.11 14.21 -1.36
N THR A 73 -6.78 15.48 -1.19
CA THR A 73 -5.70 16.07 -1.99
C THR A 73 -4.34 15.62 -1.45
N THR A 74 -3.36 15.42 -2.33
CA THR A 74 -1.98 15.07 -1.97
C THR A 74 -1.35 16.06 -1.00
N THR A 75 -1.86 17.29 -0.90
CA THR A 75 -1.39 18.30 0.07
C THR A 75 -1.88 18.06 1.50
N ALA A 76 -3.01 17.38 1.68
CA ALA A 76 -3.60 17.17 3.00
C ALA A 76 -2.90 16.07 3.80
N VAL A 77 -2.28 15.11 3.11
CA VAL A 77 -1.62 13.98 3.80
C VAL A 77 -0.25 14.32 4.39
N PRO A 78 0.66 15.02 3.68
CA PRO A 78 1.90 15.52 4.27
C PRO A 78 1.63 16.43 5.47
N LEU A 79 0.58 17.26 5.42
CA LEU A 79 0.24 18.14 6.53
C LEU A 79 -0.03 17.35 7.82
N PHE A 80 -0.73 16.22 7.75
CA PHE A 80 -0.91 15.32 8.89
C PHE A 80 0.42 14.75 9.41
N LEU A 81 1.33 14.39 8.50
CA LEU A 81 2.61 13.78 8.87
C LEU A 81 3.57 14.77 9.54
N TYR A 82 3.47 16.07 9.23
CA TYR A 82 4.33 17.12 9.75
C TYR A 82 3.75 17.93 10.91
N ASP A 83 2.51 17.68 11.35
CA ASP A 83 1.80 18.46 12.40
C ASP A 83 2.37 18.29 13.83
N GLY A 84 3.64 17.93 13.99
CA GLY A 84 4.35 17.92 15.27
C GLY A 84 3.87 16.92 16.32
N THR A 85 2.70 16.30 16.13
CA THR A 85 2.13 15.26 17.01
C THR A 85 2.77 13.89 16.81
N THR A 86 3.37 13.67 15.65
CA THR A 86 4.03 12.42 15.23
C THR A 86 5.55 12.43 15.45
N GLY A 87 6.17 13.60 15.69
CA GLY A 87 7.62 13.74 15.89
C GLY A 87 8.49 13.37 14.67
N LEU A 88 7.88 13.20 13.49
CA LEU A 88 8.51 12.73 12.27
C LEU A 88 9.44 13.77 11.65
N THR A 89 10.74 13.48 11.58
CA THR A 89 11.73 14.29 10.85
C THR A 89 12.38 13.56 9.67
N ARG A 90 12.24 12.23 9.58
CA ARG A 90 12.80 11.41 8.51
C ARG A 90 12.17 10.02 8.53
N SER A 91 11.54 9.58 7.43
CA SER A 91 11.11 8.19 7.27
C SER A 91 11.04 7.81 5.79
N GLU A 92 11.66 6.68 5.45
CA GLU A 92 11.48 6.01 4.17
C GLU A 92 10.09 5.37 4.19
N TRP A 93 9.24 5.78 3.25
CA TRP A 93 7.83 5.40 3.23
C TRP A 93 7.64 4.08 2.48
N ILE A 94 6.94 3.11 3.08
CA ILE A 94 6.43 1.96 2.34
C ILE A 94 4.96 2.25 2.02
N MET A 95 4.69 2.77 0.83
CA MET A 95 3.32 3.04 0.37
C MET A 95 3.12 2.57 -1.08
N ALA A 96 2.04 1.83 -1.31
CA ALA A 96 1.54 1.47 -2.63
C ALA A 96 0.18 2.16 -2.84
N ALA A 97 0.19 3.48 -3.02
CA ALA A 97 -1.03 4.23 -3.36
C ALA A 97 -0.69 5.40 -4.30
N PRO A 98 -1.53 5.66 -5.34
CA PRO A 98 -1.23 6.61 -6.43
C PRO A 98 -1.16 8.09 -5.99
N TYR A 99 -1.50 8.39 -4.74
CA TYR A 99 -1.53 9.74 -4.17
C TYR A 99 -0.26 10.09 -3.37
N PHE A 100 0.66 9.14 -3.24
CA PHE A 100 1.87 9.23 -2.45
C PHE A 100 3.08 8.96 -3.34
N ASN A 101 3.33 9.86 -4.27
CA ASN A 101 4.58 9.82 -5.02
C ASN A 101 5.73 10.12 -4.03
N THR A 102 6.84 9.41 -4.19
CA THR A 102 8.10 9.72 -3.50
C THR A 102 8.40 11.20 -3.69
N VAL A 103 8.31 11.97 -2.61
CA VAL A 103 8.76 13.35 -2.61
C VAL A 103 10.28 13.25 -2.47
N ASP A 104 10.99 13.34 -3.59
CA ASP A 104 12.44 13.53 -3.57
C ASP A 104 12.69 14.86 -2.85
N PHE A 105 13.32 14.79 -1.67
CA PHE A 105 13.85 15.94 -0.95
C PHE A 105 15.25 16.29 -1.45
#